data_AF-A0A2I0T4K7-F1
#
_entry.id   AF-A0A2I0T4K7-F1
#
_cell.length_a   1.000
_cell.length_b   1.000
_cell.length_c   1.000
_cell.angle_alpha   90.00
_cell.angle_beta   90.00
_cell.angle_gamma   90.00
#
_symmetry.space_group_name_H-M   'P 1'
#
loop_
_entity.id
_entity.type
_entity.pdbx_description
1 polymer ?
#
loop_
_entity_poly.entity_id
_entity_poly.type
_entity_poly.pdbx_seq_one_letter_code
_entity_poly.pdbx_strand_id
1 'polypeptide(L)'
;MSRSLGDYPLKNLNVVIPDPDILTFDLDKLQPEFMILASDGLWDAFSNEEAVRFIKERLDEPHFGAKSIVLQSFYRGCPDNITVMVVKFRNSSKTEEQ
;
A
#
# COMPACT_ATOMS: atom_id res chain seq x y z
N MET A 1 -5.95 -16.99 2.54
CA MET A 1 -6.27 -16.17 1.35
C MET A 1 -7.20 -16.98 0.44
N SER A 2 -8.31 -16.43 -0.06
CA SER A 2 -9.24 -17.14 -0.96
C SER A 2 -8.90 -16.95 -2.45
N ARG A 3 -7.91 -16.10 -2.74
CA ARG A 3 -7.45 -15.81 -4.10
C ARG A 3 -5.93 -15.84 -4.14
N SER A 4 -5.33 -16.52 -5.10
CA SER A 4 -3.88 -16.51 -5.26
C SER A 4 -3.45 -16.94 -6.67
N LEU A 5 -2.29 -16.43 -7.08
CA LEU A 5 -1.51 -17.05 -8.14
C LEU A 5 -0.79 -18.29 -7.55
N GLY A 6 -0.58 -19.34 -8.34
CA GLY A 6 -0.06 -20.62 -7.82
C GLY A 6 -1.15 -21.52 -7.23
N ASP A 7 -0.86 -22.20 -6.12
CA ASP A 7 -1.79 -23.08 -5.37
C ASP A 7 -2.64 -24.04 -6.23
N TYR A 8 -2.04 -24.64 -7.26
CA TYR A 8 -2.72 -25.50 -8.23
C TYR A 8 -3.58 -26.62 -7.59
N PRO A 9 -3.13 -27.33 -6.54
CA PRO A 9 -3.97 -28.34 -5.91
C PRO A 9 -5.28 -27.78 -5.35
N LEU A 10 -5.27 -26.55 -4.82
CA LEU A 10 -6.45 -25.89 -4.25
C LEU A 10 -7.38 -25.32 -5.32
N LYS A 11 -6.84 -24.98 -6.50
CA LYS A 11 -7.63 -24.59 -7.68
C LYS A 11 -8.46 -25.75 -8.22
N ASN A 12 -7.90 -26.95 -8.24
CA ASN A 12 -8.66 -28.15 -8.63
C ASN A 12 -9.84 -28.44 -7.69
N LEU A 13 -9.74 -27.99 -6.43
CA LEU A 13 -10.79 -28.09 -5.42
C LEU A 13 -11.75 -26.89 -5.43
N ASN A 14 -11.57 -25.91 -6.32
CA ASN A 14 -12.37 -24.69 -6.43
C ASN A 14 -12.48 -23.87 -5.11
N VAL A 15 -11.50 -23.95 -4.22
CA VAL A 15 -11.47 -23.19 -2.95
C VAL A 15 -10.60 -21.93 -3.02
N VAL A 16 -9.77 -21.83 -4.05
CA VAL A 16 -8.90 -20.68 -4.33
C VAL A 16 -9.00 -20.33 -5.82
N ILE A 17 -9.17 -19.04 -6.15
CA ILE A 17 -9.27 -18.55 -7.52
C ILE A 17 -8.10 -17.62 -7.88
N PRO A 18 -7.67 -17.56 -9.16
CA PRO A 18 -6.63 -16.63 -9.59
C PRO A 18 -7.18 -15.23 -9.97
N ASP A 19 -8.50 -15.07 -10.02
CA ASP A 19 -9.11 -13.87 -10.58
C ASP A 19 -8.92 -12.64 -9.67
N PRO A 20 -8.30 -11.56 -10.16
CA PRO A 20 -8.13 -10.35 -9.38
C PRO A 20 -9.45 -9.60 -9.22
N ASP A 21 -9.49 -8.71 -8.23
CA ASP A 21 -10.50 -7.64 -8.20
C ASP A 21 -9.90 -6.39 -8.85
N ILE A 22 -10.63 -5.78 -9.79
CA ILE A 22 -10.11 -4.68 -10.62
C ILE A 22 -10.96 -3.44 -10.38
N LEU A 23 -10.35 -2.43 -9.79
CA LEU A 23 -10.94 -1.11 -9.58
C LEU A 23 -10.17 -0.07 -10.41
N THR A 24 -10.90 0.82 -11.08
CA THR A 24 -10.32 1.91 -11.88
C THR A 24 -10.73 3.25 -11.30
N PHE A 25 -9.74 4.12 -11.09
CA PHE A 25 -9.95 5.45 -10.51
C PHE A 25 -9.39 6.52 -11.45
N ASP A 26 -10.15 7.60 -11.59
CA ASP A 26 -9.74 8.80 -12.34
C ASP A 26 -8.92 9.71 -11.41
N LEU A 27 -7.62 9.83 -11.69
CA LEU A 27 -6.68 10.60 -10.85
C LEU A 27 -6.92 12.12 -10.94
N ASP A 28 -7.44 12.62 -12.06
CA ASP A 28 -7.73 14.06 -12.21
C ASP A 28 -8.92 14.47 -11.35
N LYS A 29 -9.88 13.55 -11.16
CA LYS A 29 -11.02 13.73 -10.27
C LYS A 29 -10.67 13.50 -8.80
N LEU A 30 -9.91 12.44 -8.50
CA LEU A 30 -9.59 12.05 -7.11
C LEU A 30 -8.54 12.96 -6.48
N GLN A 31 -7.59 13.43 -7.28
CA GLN A 31 -6.45 14.26 -6.85
C GLN A 31 -5.73 13.71 -5.60
N PRO A 32 -5.34 12.41 -5.59
CA PRO A 32 -4.69 11.84 -4.42
C PRO A 32 -3.30 12.43 -4.20
N GLU A 33 -2.92 12.65 -2.94
CA GLU A 33 -1.58 13.12 -2.59
C GLU A 33 -0.54 12.00 -2.71
N PHE A 34 -0.90 10.79 -2.26
CA PHE A 34 -0.07 9.58 -2.33
C PHE A 34 -0.92 8.30 -2.26
N MET A 35 -0.29 7.15 -2.54
CA MET A 35 -0.85 5.81 -2.39
C MET A 35 0.11 4.94 -1.58
N ILE A 36 -0.44 4.09 -0.70
CA ILE A 36 0.30 3.09 0.06
C ILE A 36 -0.09 1.71 -0.47
N LEU A 37 0.90 0.91 -0.85
CA LEU A 37 0.76 -0.52 -1.15
C LEU A 37 1.62 -1.30 -0.15
N ALA A 38 1.05 -2.31 0.50
CA ALA A 38 1.79 -3.09 1.48
C ALA A 38 1.25 -4.52 1.64
N SER A 39 2.10 -5.41 2.15
CA SER A 39 1.68 -6.74 2.62
C SER A 39 0.86 -6.64 3.92
N ASP A 40 0.20 -7.75 4.28
CA ASP A 40 -0.50 -7.94 5.56
C ASP A 40 0.39 -7.66 6.77
N GLY A 41 1.69 -7.94 6.68
CA GLY A 41 2.65 -7.57 7.71
C GLY A 41 2.65 -6.07 8.11
N LEU A 42 2.13 -5.17 7.28
CA LEU A 42 1.79 -3.80 7.71
C LEU A 42 0.37 -3.71 8.29
N TRP A 43 -0.62 -4.19 7.53
CA TRP A 43 -2.05 -3.98 7.80
C TRP A 43 -2.57 -4.73 9.03
N ASP A 44 -1.87 -5.77 9.47
CA ASP A 44 -2.15 -6.45 10.75
C ASP A 44 -1.80 -5.56 11.96
N ALA A 45 -0.88 -4.61 11.78
CA ALA A 45 -0.38 -3.73 12.84
C ALA A 45 -0.91 -2.29 12.75
N PHE A 46 -1.47 -1.86 11.60
CA PHE A 46 -1.92 -0.50 11.34
C PHE A 46 -3.30 -0.47 10.70
N SER A 47 -4.16 0.45 11.16
CA SER A 47 -5.37 0.81 10.39
C SER A 47 -5.03 1.64 9.17
N ASN A 48 -5.95 1.71 8.20
CA ASN A 48 -5.82 2.57 7.03
C ASN A 48 -5.53 4.03 7.42
N GLU A 49 -6.28 4.58 8.38
CA GLU A 49 -6.17 5.96 8.83
C GLU A 49 -4.86 6.23 9.58
N GLU A 50 -4.40 5.26 10.39
CA GLU A 50 -3.11 5.36 11.06
C GLU A 50 -1.96 5.39 10.06
N ALA A 51 -1.98 4.49 9.07
CA ALA A 51 -0.95 4.42 8.04
C ALA A 51 -0.91 5.70 7.19
N VAL A 52 -2.08 6.21 6.77
CA VAL A 52 -2.19 7.47 6.02
C VAL A 52 -1.65 8.64 6.83
N ARG A 53 -2.03 8.78 8.11
CA ARG A 53 -1.52 9.86 8.98
C ARG A 53 0.00 9.76 9.15
N PHE A 54 0.50 8.55 9.40
CA PHE A 54 1.91 8.30 9.61
C PHE A 54 2.76 8.70 8.40
N ILE A 55 2.33 8.30 7.20
CA ILE A 55 3.02 8.63 5.94
C ILE A 55 2.88 10.10 5.59
N LYS A 56 1.71 10.71 5.79
CA LYS A 56 1.46 12.10 5.44
C LYS A 56 2.42 13.06 6.14
N GLU A 57 2.75 12.79 7.40
CA GLU A 57 3.72 13.58 8.18
C GLU A 57 5.18 13.38 7.73
N ARG A 58 5.45 12.42 6.82
CA ARG A 58 6.79 11.91 6.46
C ARG A 58 7.03 11.87 4.95
N LEU A 59 6.21 12.56 4.17
CA LEU A 59 6.34 12.61 2.70
C LEU A 59 7.61 13.31 2.20
N ASP A 60 8.35 13.97 3.09
CA ASP A 60 9.63 14.60 2.77
C ASP A 60 10.83 13.73 3.20
N GLU A 61 10.59 12.60 3.87
CA GLU A 61 11.63 11.62 4.19
C GLU A 61 12.07 10.84 2.94
N PRO A 62 13.28 10.25 2.94
CA PRO A 62 13.68 9.28 1.93
C PRO A 62 12.65 8.16 1.77
N HIS A 63 12.33 7.83 0.52
CA HIS A 63 11.29 6.84 0.18
C HIS A 63 9.89 7.19 0.73
N PHE A 64 9.62 8.48 0.97
CA PHE A 64 8.31 9.00 1.37
C PHE A 64 7.76 8.34 2.65
N GLY A 65 8.64 8.07 3.62
CA GLY A 65 8.26 7.45 4.90
C GLY A 65 8.06 5.94 4.86
N ALA A 66 8.23 5.27 3.71
CA ALA A 66 8.02 3.82 3.57
C ALA A 66 8.93 3.00 4.51
N LYS A 67 10.21 3.38 4.62
CA LYS A 67 11.15 2.71 5.54
C LYS A 67 10.74 2.89 7.00
N SER A 68 10.28 4.09 7.35
CA SER A 68 9.87 4.45 8.70
C SER A 68 8.65 3.62 9.14
N ILE A 69 7.63 3.48 8.28
CA ILE A 69 6.44 2.70 8.64
C ILE A 69 6.71 1.18 8.71
N VAL A 70 7.60 0.66 7.86
CA VAL A 70 8.08 -0.74 7.96
C VAL A 70 8.72 -1.00 9.32
N LEU A 71 9.63 -0.11 9.75
CA LEU A 71 10.29 -0.24 11.06
C LEU A 71 9.28 -0.13 12.20
N GLN A 72 8.29 0.75 12.10
CA GLN A 72 7.25 0.85 13.12
C GLN A 72 6.39 -0.42 13.20
N SER A 73 6.04 -1.04 12.07
CA SER A 73 5.33 -2.33 12.09
C SER A 73 6.18 -3.44 12.73
N PHE A 74 7.48 -3.47 12.43
CA PHE A 74 8.42 -4.38 13.08
C PHE A 74 8.48 -4.16 14.60
N TYR A 75 8.57 -2.91 15.06
CA TYR A 75 8.57 -2.59 16.51
C TYR A 75 7.25 -2.86 17.21
N ARG A 76 6.12 -2.84 16.49
CA ARG A 76 4.81 -3.31 17.01
C ARG A 76 4.76 -4.84 17.15
N GLY A 77 5.81 -5.56 16.76
CA GLY A 77 5.96 -6.99 16.96
C GLY A 77 5.44 -7.84 15.81
N CYS A 78 5.38 -7.30 14.59
CA CYS A 78 4.98 -8.08 13.42
C CYS A 78 5.92 -9.29 13.22
N PRO A 79 5.38 -10.52 13.20
CA PRO A 79 6.19 -11.74 13.13
C PRO A 79 6.55 -12.16 11.69
N ASP A 80 6.03 -11.47 10.68
CA ASP A 80 6.14 -11.84 9.27
C ASP A 80 6.95 -10.82 8.44
N ASN A 81 7.09 -11.07 7.15
CA ASN A 81 7.70 -10.17 6.20
C ASN A 81 6.85 -8.91 5.99
N ILE A 82 7.51 -7.76 6.05
CA ILE A 82 6.88 -6.45 5.93
C ILE A 82 7.42 -5.77 4.69
N THR A 83 6.56 -5.55 3.70
CA THR A 83 6.90 -4.81 2.48
C THR A 83 5.93 -3.65 2.31
N VAL A 84 6.46 -2.45 2.10
CA VAL A 84 5.67 -1.23 1.89
C VAL A 84 6.25 -0.43 0.73
N MET A 85 5.38 0.06 -0.14
CA MET A 85 5.66 0.99 -1.23
C MET A 85 4.77 2.21 -1.09
N VAL A 86 5.38 3.39 -1.14
CA VAL A 86 4.66 4.68 -1.14
C VAL A 86 4.88 5.35 -2.49
N VAL A 87 3.79 5.71 -3.16
CA VAL A 87 3.79 6.43 -4.43
C VAL A 87 3.25 7.83 -4.17
N LYS A 88 4.12 8.85 -4.25
CA LYS A 88 3.72 10.27 -4.17
C LYS A 88 3.30 10.75 -5.55
N PHE A 89 2.07 11.25 -5.68
CA PHE A 89 1.60 11.79 -6.95
C PHE A 89 2.12 13.22 -7.14
N ARG A 90 2.32 13.61 -8.41
CA ARG A 90 2.65 14.99 -8.75
C ARG A 90 1.37 15.80 -8.79
N ASN A 91 1.32 16.91 -8.06
CA ASN A 91 0.26 17.89 -8.27
C ASN A 91 0.50 18.60 -9.61
N SER A 92 -0.44 18.44 -10.54
CA SER A 92 -0.47 19.07 -11.86
C SER A 92 -0.60 20.61 -11.81
N SER A 93 -0.76 21.20 -10.61
CA SER A 93 -1.09 22.61 -10.40
C SER A 93 0.10 23.54 -10.12
N LYS A 94 1.35 23.11 -10.34
CA LYS A 94 2.56 23.95 -10.15
C LYS A 94 3.53 23.91 -11.32
N THR A 95 3.06 24.14 -12.54
CA THR A 95 3.95 24.32 -13.71
C THR A 95 3.66 25.59 -14.51
N GLU A 96 3.01 26.58 -13.91
CA GLU A 96 3.00 27.94 -14.47
C GLU A 96 3.81 28.87 -13.56
N GLU A 97 4.63 29.70 -14.21
CA GLU A 97 5.58 30.71 -13.70
C GLU A 97 7.04 30.23 -13.47
N GLN A 98 7.76 30.11 -14.60
CA GLN A 98 9.10 30.69 -14.74
C GLN A 98 8.97 32.08 -15.36
#